data_AF-A0A3A2ZUX8-F1
#
_entry.id   AF-A0A3A2ZUX8-F1
#
_cell.length_a   1.000
_cell.length_b   1.000
_cell.length_c   1.000
_cell.angle_alpha   90.00
_cell.angle_beta   90.00
_cell.angle_gamma   90.00
#
_symmetry.space_group_name_H-M   'P 1'
#
loop_
_entity.id
_entity.type
_entity.pdbx_description
1 polymer ?
#
loop_
_entity_poly.entity_id
_entity_poly.type
_entity_poly.pdbx_seq_one_letter_code
_entity_poly.pdbx_strand_id
1 'polypeptide(L)'
;MTQDPQPDTTTIPNNPGSCALRLLHIAHLPSHKKKSLLRSLASDITTTFILIAQHAESGILTRKHTGPINAVIETIKETEISQREMLEDCVRKYKRRIRRMKREKIWVRGKLGNVIRGVHEMVAVWRERGRRFESLVEELAAVRQECEILRASCRGLGAGMGMGMGVGMAFDGENGVRIASPMEVDGGGEREGSVDCS
;
A
#
# COMPACT_ATOMS: atom_id res chain seq x y z
N MET A 1 -74.63 -7.96 -34.57
CA MET A 1 -73.31 -7.47 -34.10
C MET A 1 -72.77 -8.51 -33.16
N THR A 2 -72.10 -9.51 -33.70
CA THR A 2 -71.46 -10.61 -32.96
C THR A 2 -70.03 -10.20 -32.69
N GLN A 3 -69.71 -9.93 -31.43
CA GLN A 3 -68.34 -9.76 -30.96
C GLN A 3 -67.73 -11.17 -30.84
N ASP A 4 -66.76 -11.45 -31.70
CA ASP A 4 -65.89 -12.62 -31.51
C ASP A 4 -64.94 -12.38 -30.32
N PRO A 5 -64.71 -13.40 -29.47
CA PRO A 5 -63.83 -13.28 -28.32
C PRO A 5 -62.35 -13.29 -28.75
N GLN A 6 -61.58 -12.31 -28.26
CA GLN A 6 -60.12 -12.28 -28.35
C GLN A 6 -59.49 -13.41 -27.50
N PRO A 7 -58.56 -14.21 -28.04
CA PRO A 7 -57.84 -15.19 -27.24
C PRO A 7 -56.68 -14.52 -26.48
N ASP A 8 -56.88 -14.32 -25.18
CA ASP A 8 -55.82 -14.01 -24.23
C ASP A 8 -54.84 -15.18 -24.15
N THR A 9 -53.69 -15.07 -24.82
CA THR A 9 -52.58 -16.04 -24.69
C THR A 9 -51.23 -15.34 -24.80
N THR A 10 -50.76 -14.77 -23.69
CA THR A 10 -49.34 -14.44 -23.51
C THR A 10 -48.79 -15.11 -22.26
N THR A 11 -49.02 -16.40 -22.12
CA THR A 11 -48.27 -17.23 -21.17
C THR A 11 -46.99 -17.65 -21.90
N ILE A 12 -45.90 -16.91 -21.67
CA ILE A 12 -44.57 -17.29 -22.16
C ILE A 12 -44.24 -18.64 -21.52
N PRO A 13 -43.96 -19.71 -22.31
CA PRO A 13 -43.55 -20.97 -21.72
C PRO A 13 -42.23 -20.78 -20.96
N ASN A 14 -42.25 -21.04 -19.65
CA ASN A 14 -41.09 -20.90 -18.77
C ASN A 14 -40.01 -21.98 -18.96
N ASN A 15 -40.14 -22.82 -19.98
CA ASN A 15 -39.18 -23.89 -20.25
C ASN A 15 -38.00 -23.33 -21.05
N PRO A 16 -36.76 -23.41 -20.52
CA PRO A 16 -35.59 -22.91 -21.23
C PRO A 16 -35.37 -23.67 -22.53
N GLY A 17 -35.17 -22.94 -23.62
CA GLY A 17 -34.82 -23.51 -24.93
C GLY A 17 -33.42 -24.12 -24.96
N SER A 18 -33.10 -24.84 -26.03
CA SER A 18 -31.82 -25.54 -26.21
C SER A 18 -30.58 -24.63 -25.98
N CYS A 19 -30.60 -23.40 -26.49
CA CYS A 19 -29.52 -22.43 -26.28
C CYS A 19 -29.32 -22.06 -24.80
N ALA A 20 -30.41 -21.88 -24.04
CA ALA A 20 -30.35 -21.57 -22.61
C ALA A 20 -29.83 -22.77 -21.79
N LEU A 21 -30.26 -24.00 -22.14
CA LEU A 21 -29.73 -25.22 -21.52
C LEU A 21 -28.23 -25.39 -21.75
N ARG A 22 -27.74 -25.09 -22.96
CA ARG A 22 -26.30 -25.11 -23.28
C ARG A 22 -25.50 -24.11 -22.43
N LEU A 23 -26.10 -22.97 -22.07
CA LEU A 23 -25.47 -21.94 -21.23
C LEU A 23 -25.44 -22.30 -19.74
N LEU A 24 -26.34 -23.15 -19.26
CA LEU A 24 -26.42 -23.52 -17.83
C LEU A 24 -25.10 -24.12 -17.30
N HIS A 25 -24.39 -24.87 -18.14
CA HIS A 25 -23.13 -25.52 -17.77
C HIS A 25 -21.89 -24.70 -18.10
N ILE A 26 -22.03 -23.43 -18.51
CA ILE A 26 -20.91 -22.63 -19.00
C ILE A 26 -19.80 -22.47 -17.97
N ALA A 27 -20.13 -22.36 -16.68
CA ALA A 27 -19.17 -22.14 -15.60
C ALA A 27 -18.08 -23.23 -15.54
N HIS A 28 -18.48 -24.49 -15.74
CA HIS A 28 -17.62 -25.67 -15.64
C HIS A 28 -16.82 -25.97 -16.91
N LEU A 29 -17.05 -25.23 -17.99
CA LEU A 29 -16.32 -25.43 -19.24
C LEU A 29 -14.92 -24.79 -19.19
N PRO A 30 -13.90 -25.40 -19.81
CA PRO A 30 -12.61 -24.76 -20.02
C PRO A 30 -12.73 -23.56 -20.98
N SER A 31 -11.83 -22.58 -20.87
CA SER A 31 -11.89 -21.31 -21.60
C SER A 31 -12.07 -21.46 -23.12
N HIS A 32 -11.37 -22.42 -23.74
CA HIS A 32 -11.50 -22.69 -25.18
C HIS A 32 -12.91 -23.18 -25.57
N LYS A 33 -13.54 -24.05 -24.74
CA LYS A 33 -14.92 -24.51 -24.95
C LYS A 33 -15.93 -23.40 -24.67
N LYS A 34 -15.71 -22.57 -23.65
CA LYS A 34 -16.53 -21.35 -23.40
C LYS A 34 -16.54 -20.46 -24.63
N LYS A 35 -15.35 -20.15 -25.16
CA LYS A 35 -15.19 -19.31 -26.36
C LYS A 35 -15.86 -19.93 -27.59
N SER A 36 -15.68 -21.22 -27.82
CA SER A 36 -16.30 -21.93 -28.95
C SER A 36 -17.82 -21.95 -28.86
N LEU A 37 -18.36 -22.25 -27.66
CA LEU A 37 -19.80 -22.25 -27.40
C LEU A 37 -20.40 -20.86 -27.62
N LEU A 38 -19.81 -19.82 -27.03
CA LEU A 38 -20.27 -18.45 -27.19
C LEU A 38 -20.21 -17.98 -28.64
N ARG A 39 -19.19 -18.39 -29.40
CA ARG A 39 -19.11 -18.10 -30.83
C ARG A 39 -20.22 -18.77 -31.64
N SER A 40 -20.51 -20.05 -31.36
CA SER A 40 -21.63 -20.76 -31.99
C SER A 40 -22.96 -20.09 -31.66
N LEU A 41 -23.21 -19.78 -30.38
CA LEU A 41 -24.43 -19.09 -29.96
C LEU A 41 -24.55 -17.70 -30.59
N ALA A 42 -23.46 -16.94 -30.67
CA ALA A 42 -23.44 -15.65 -31.35
C ALA A 42 -23.80 -15.80 -32.83
N SER A 43 -23.26 -16.81 -33.52
CA SER A 43 -23.62 -17.11 -34.90
C SER A 43 -25.10 -17.46 -35.07
N ASP A 44 -25.65 -18.28 -34.17
CA ASP A 44 -27.06 -18.69 -34.17
C ASP A 44 -27.97 -17.46 -33.97
N ILE A 45 -27.64 -16.62 -32.98
CA ILE A 45 -28.34 -15.37 -32.67
C ILE A 45 -28.28 -14.41 -33.87
N THR A 46 -27.10 -14.15 -34.43
CA THR A 46 -26.94 -13.27 -35.60
C THR A 46 -27.77 -13.75 -36.78
N THR A 47 -27.72 -15.05 -37.09
CA THR A 47 -28.51 -15.64 -38.17
C THR A 47 -30.01 -15.48 -37.92
N THR A 48 -30.45 -15.69 -36.67
CA THR A 48 -31.84 -15.51 -36.26
C THR A 48 -32.30 -14.06 -36.46
N PHE A 49 -31.50 -13.08 -36.04
CA PHE A 49 -31.82 -11.66 -36.24
C PHE A 49 -31.88 -11.27 -37.72
N ILE A 50 -31.01 -11.82 -38.57
CA ILE A 50 -31.06 -11.60 -40.02
C ILE A 50 -32.37 -12.14 -40.61
N LEU A 51 -32.75 -13.36 -40.26
CA LEU A 51 -33.98 -13.97 -40.76
C LEU A 51 -35.23 -13.20 -40.30
N ILE A 52 -35.25 -12.75 -39.03
CA ILE A 52 -36.32 -11.91 -38.51
C ILE A 52 -36.41 -10.61 -39.31
N ALA A 53 -35.29 -9.94 -39.59
CA ALA A 53 -35.27 -8.72 -40.37
C ALA A 53 -35.85 -8.95 -41.78
N GLN A 54 -35.43 -10.02 -42.46
CA GLN A 54 -35.97 -10.39 -43.78
C GLN A 54 -37.48 -10.63 -43.74
N HIS A 55 -37.99 -11.34 -42.72
CA HIS A 55 -39.43 -11.57 -42.57
C HIS A 55 -40.22 -10.32 -42.16
N ALA A 56 -39.58 -9.35 -41.49
CA ALA A 56 -40.19 -8.06 -41.18
C ALA A 56 -40.28 -7.19 -42.45
N GLU A 57 -39.22 -7.16 -43.26
CA GLU A 57 -39.19 -6.43 -44.55
C GLU A 57 -40.21 -6.99 -45.54
N SER A 58 -40.43 -8.31 -45.55
CA SER A 58 -41.45 -8.94 -46.37
C SER A 58 -42.89 -8.75 -45.84
N GLY A 59 -43.07 -8.04 -44.72
CA GLY A 59 -44.37 -7.79 -44.10
C GLY A 59 -45.00 -8.98 -43.38
N ILE A 60 -44.28 -10.10 -43.24
CA ILE A 60 -44.77 -11.30 -42.54
C ILE A 60 -44.79 -11.03 -41.02
N LEU A 61 -43.74 -10.40 -40.51
CA LEU A 61 -43.65 -10.01 -39.11
C LEU A 61 -44.06 -8.55 -38.92
N THR A 62 -45.20 -8.35 -38.27
CA THR A 62 -45.60 -7.02 -37.76
C THR A 62 -44.87 -6.64 -36.47
N ARG A 63 -44.93 -5.36 -36.09
CA ARG A 63 -44.33 -4.80 -34.87
C ARG A 63 -44.76 -5.53 -33.58
N LYS A 64 -45.97 -6.10 -33.55
CA LYS A 64 -46.46 -6.90 -32.41
C LYS A 64 -45.62 -8.17 -32.21
N HIS A 65 -45.17 -8.81 -33.28
CA HIS A 65 -44.34 -10.01 -33.23
C HIS A 65 -42.89 -9.70 -32.85
N THR A 66 -42.37 -8.53 -33.21
CA THR A 66 -40.99 -8.12 -32.88
C THR A 66 -40.85 -7.51 -31.48
N GLY A 67 -41.96 -7.24 -30.78
CA GLY A 67 -41.97 -6.66 -29.44
C GLY A 67 -41.08 -7.41 -28.43
N PRO A 68 -41.22 -8.74 -28.28
CA PRO A 68 -40.38 -9.54 -27.38
C PRO A 68 -38.88 -9.47 -27.70
N ILE A 69 -38.51 -9.33 -28.98
CA ILE A 69 -37.11 -9.22 -29.40
C ILE A 69 -36.54 -7.87 -28.96
N ASN A 70 -37.32 -6.78 -29.06
CA ASN A 70 -36.91 -5.48 -28.56
C ASN A 70 -36.67 -5.50 -27.04
N ALA A 71 -37.51 -6.20 -26.28
CA ALA A 71 -37.33 -6.37 -24.84
C ALA A 71 -36.01 -7.11 -24.51
N VAL A 72 -35.66 -8.16 -25.26
CA VAL A 72 -34.36 -8.85 -25.11
C VAL A 72 -33.19 -7.90 -25.39
N ILE A 73 -33.27 -7.09 -26.45
CA ILE A 73 -32.24 -6.10 -26.77
C ILE A 73 -32.09 -5.07 -25.64
N GLU A 74 -33.20 -4.60 -25.06
CA GLU A 74 -33.20 -3.68 -23.93
C GLU A 74 -32.52 -4.30 -22.70
N THR A 75 -32.88 -5.53 -22.33
CA THR A 75 -32.22 -6.24 -21.21
C THR A 75 -30.70 -6.37 -21.43
N ILE A 76 -30.28 -6.72 -22.66
CA ILE A 76 -28.84 -6.80 -22.98
C ILE A 76 -28.17 -5.44 -22.79
N LYS A 77 -28.76 -4.35 -23.30
CA LYS A 77 -28.22 -2.99 -23.15
C LYS A 77 -28.14 -2.56 -21.69
N GLU A 78 -29.15 -2.84 -20.88
CA GLU A 78 -29.16 -2.52 -19.45
C GLU A 78 -28.03 -3.26 -18.71
N THR A 79 -27.80 -4.53 -19.03
CA THR A 79 -26.68 -5.28 -18.42
C THR A 79 -25.31 -4.72 -18.80
N GLU A 80 -25.13 -4.28 -20.05
CA GLU A 80 -23.89 -3.63 -20.50
C GLU A 80 -23.64 -2.31 -19.76
N ILE A 81 -24.68 -1.48 -19.63
CA ILE A 81 -24.61 -0.21 -18.89
C ILE A 81 -24.22 -0.48 -17.44
N SER A 82 -24.87 -1.43 -16.77
CA SER A 82 -24.57 -1.78 -15.37
C SER A 82 -23.12 -2.26 -15.20
N GLN A 83 -22.63 -3.13 -16.08
CA GLN A 83 -21.23 -3.59 -16.05
C GLN A 83 -20.25 -2.44 -16.24
N ARG A 84 -20.54 -1.52 -17.15
CA ARG A 84 -19.73 -0.33 -17.38
C ARG A 84 -19.70 0.58 -16.16
N GLU A 85 -20.85 0.86 -15.54
CA GLU A 85 -20.95 1.67 -14.32
C GLU A 85 -20.13 1.05 -13.18
N MET A 86 -20.23 -0.26 -12.99
CA MET A 86 -19.44 -0.99 -11.99
C MET A 86 -17.93 -0.84 -12.24
N LEU A 87 -17.48 -0.95 -13.49
CA LEU A 87 -16.08 -0.76 -13.86
C LEU A 87 -15.61 0.68 -13.65
N GLU A 88 -16.42 1.67 -14.03
CA GLU A 88 -16.16 3.09 -13.80
C GLU A 88 -16.03 3.40 -12.31
N ASP A 89 -16.89 2.80 -11.48
CA ASP A 89 -16.85 2.88 -10.02
C ASP A 89 -15.57 2.26 -9.45
N CYS A 90 -15.18 1.07 -9.92
CA CYS A 90 -13.91 0.45 -9.53
C CYS A 90 -12.72 1.35 -9.88
N VAL A 91 -12.66 1.84 -11.12
CA VAL A 91 -11.60 2.78 -11.56
C VAL A 91 -11.59 4.02 -10.68
N ARG A 92 -12.76 4.57 -10.31
CA ARG A 92 -12.88 5.72 -9.41
C ARG A 92 -12.32 5.42 -8.02
N LYS A 93 -12.62 4.24 -7.45
CA LYS A 93 -12.08 3.78 -6.15
C LYS A 93 -10.55 3.65 -6.20
N TYR A 94 -9.99 3.01 -7.23
CA TYR A 94 -8.53 2.90 -7.39
C TYR A 94 -7.86 4.26 -7.55
N LYS A 95 -8.42 5.17 -8.36
CA LYS A 95 -7.90 6.54 -8.48
C LYS A 95 -7.87 7.27 -7.14
N ARG A 96 -8.92 7.12 -6.30
CA ARG A 96 -8.94 7.69 -4.95
C ARG A 96 -7.85 7.08 -4.06
N ARG A 97 -7.65 5.76 -4.11
CA ARG A 97 -6.60 5.07 -3.34
C ARG A 97 -5.21 5.54 -3.75
N ILE A 98 -4.93 5.66 -5.05
CA ILE A 98 -3.66 6.18 -5.57
C ILE A 98 -3.41 7.61 -5.08
N ARG A 99 -4.41 8.48 -5.12
CA ARG A 99 -4.28 9.86 -4.59
C ARG A 99 -3.95 9.87 -3.09
N ARG A 100 -4.58 8.99 -2.30
CA ARG A 100 -4.29 8.85 -0.86
C ARG A 100 -2.85 8.41 -0.63
N MET A 101 -2.41 7.34 -1.30
CA MET A 101 -1.03 6.83 -1.18
C MET A 101 0.00 7.86 -1.61
N LYS A 102 -0.27 8.66 -2.66
CA LYS A 102 0.63 9.75 -3.06
C LYS A 102 0.79 10.81 -1.96
N ARG A 103 -0.31 11.23 -1.33
CA ARG A 103 -0.26 12.19 -0.20
C ARG A 103 0.50 11.62 0.99
N GLU A 104 0.24 10.36 1.32
CA GLU A 104 0.95 9.67 2.40
C GLU A 104 2.44 9.55 2.12
N LYS A 105 2.85 9.17 0.91
CA LYS A 105 4.26 9.13 0.50
C LYS A 105 4.95 10.49 0.65
N ILE A 106 4.28 11.57 0.24
CA ILE A 106 4.80 12.94 0.39
C ILE A 106 4.94 13.28 1.87
N TRP A 107 3.93 12.96 2.68
CA TRP A 107 3.95 13.20 4.12
C TRP A 107 5.07 12.44 4.83
N VAL A 108 5.24 11.14 4.55
CA VAL A 108 6.31 10.31 5.10
C VAL A 108 7.68 10.86 4.70
N ARG A 109 7.86 11.22 3.42
CA ARG A 109 9.12 11.84 2.95
C ARG A 109 9.43 13.13 3.70
N GLY A 110 8.42 13.98 3.95
CA GLY A 110 8.58 15.19 4.73
C GLY A 110 8.98 14.91 6.18
N LYS A 111 8.36 13.93 6.82
CA LYS A 111 8.70 13.50 8.19
C LYS A 111 10.12 12.96 8.28
N LEU A 112 10.51 12.07 7.36
CA LEU A 112 11.86 11.54 7.29
C LEU A 112 12.90 12.63 7.08
N GLY A 113 12.63 13.58 6.17
CA GLY A 113 13.52 14.73 5.95
C GLY A 113 13.73 15.59 7.21
N ASN A 114 12.68 15.77 8.02
CA ASN A 114 12.79 16.49 9.29
C ASN A 114 13.64 15.72 10.31
N VAL A 115 13.48 14.40 10.40
CA VAL A 115 14.31 13.55 11.28
C VAL A 115 15.78 13.62 10.88
N ILE A 116 16.06 13.44 9.58
CA ILE A 116 17.43 13.51 9.04
C ILE A 116 18.07 14.87 9.38
N ARG A 117 17.33 15.98 9.20
CA ARG A 117 17.82 17.31 9.57
C ARG A 117 18.17 17.41 11.05
N GLY A 118 17.29 16.93 11.94
CA GLY A 118 17.57 16.93 13.39
C GLY A 118 18.79 16.09 13.76
N VAL A 119 19.01 14.95 13.09
CA VAL A 119 20.22 14.14 13.27
C VAL A 119 21.46 14.89 12.80
N HIS A 120 21.42 15.57 11.65
CA HIS A 120 22.55 16.38 11.17
C HIS A 120 22.91 17.51 12.13
N GLU A 121 21.91 18.21 12.67
CA GLU A 121 22.11 19.25 13.69
C GLU A 121 22.78 18.68 14.94
N MET A 122 22.29 17.53 15.43
CA MET A 122 22.85 16.85 16.59
C MET A 122 24.31 16.41 16.35
N VAL A 123 24.60 15.81 15.19
CA VAL A 123 25.96 15.42 14.80
C VAL A 123 26.90 16.63 14.74
N ALA A 124 26.41 17.78 14.25
CA ALA A 124 27.21 19.01 14.24
C ALA A 124 27.57 19.48 15.66
N VAL A 125 26.61 19.44 16.60
CA VAL A 125 26.85 19.76 18.01
C VAL A 125 27.86 18.81 18.65
N TRP A 126 27.72 17.50 18.43
CA TRP A 126 28.66 16.51 18.97
C TRP A 126 30.05 16.66 18.39
N ARG A 127 30.17 16.96 17.09
CA ARG A 127 31.46 17.22 16.45
C ARG A 127 32.14 18.45 17.05
N GLU A 128 31.39 19.51 17.28
CA GLU A 128 31.90 20.71 17.95
C GLU A 128 32.35 20.42 19.37
N ARG A 129 31.57 19.65 20.13
CA ARG A 129 31.96 19.21 21.48
C ARG A 129 33.22 18.35 21.45
N GLY A 130 33.35 17.45 20.48
CA GLY A 130 34.55 16.64 20.26
C GLY A 130 35.80 17.49 20.06
N ARG A 131 35.73 18.50 19.19
CA ARG A 131 36.85 19.45 18.98
C ARG A 131 37.27 20.17 20.25
N ARG A 132 36.32 20.58 21.09
CA ARG A 132 36.63 21.22 22.39
C ARG A 132 37.32 20.26 23.34
N PHE A 133 36.90 19.00 23.38
CA PHE A 133 37.57 17.98 24.18
C PHE A 133 38.99 17.72 23.67
N GLU A 134 39.19 17.62 22.36
CA GLU A 134 40.53 17.48 21.76
C GLU A 134 41.45 18.64 22.18
N SER A 135 40.98 19.89 22.08
CA SER A 135 41.74 21.06 22.54
C SER A 135 42.11 20.99 24.03
N LEU A 136 41.18 20.58 24.89
CA LEU A 136 41.46 20.41 26.32
C LEU A 136 42.47 19.30 26.60
N VAL A 137 42.43 18.21 25.84
CA VAL A 137 43.39 17.11 25.95
C VAL A 137 44.79 17.59 25.54
N GLU A 138 44.91 18.38 24.48
CA GLU A 138 46.18 18.98 24.05
C GLU A 138 46.74 19.93 25.12
N GLU A 139 45.92 20.81 25.69
CA GLU A 139 46.33 21.71 26.77
C GLU A 139 46.80 20.95 28.02
N LEU A 140 46.05 19.92 28.44
CA LEU A 140 46.43 19.09 29.57
C LEU A 140 47.73 18.31 29.31
N ALA A 141 47.95 17.84 28.07
CA ALA A 141 49.20 17.20 27.68
C ALA A 141 50.39 18.16 27.76
N ALA A 142 50.22 19.42 27.33
CA ALA A 142 51.24 20.46 27.44
C ALA A 142 51.56 20.78 28.92
N VAL A 143 50.55 21.00 29.76
CA VAL A 143 50.74 21.24 31.20
C VAL A 143 51.43 20.06 31.88
N ARG A 144 51.08 18.83 31.52
CA ARG A 144 51.73 17.62 32.02
C ARG A 144 53.21 17.60 31.65
N GLN A 145 53.55 17.96 30.41
CA GLN A 145 54.93 18.05 29.95
C GLN A 145 55.73 19.12 30.72
N GLU A 146 55.16 20.31 30.92
CA GLU A 146 55.78 21.36 31.73
C GLU A 146 56.04 20.90 33.18
N CYS A 147 55.05 20.24 33.78
CA CYS A 147 55.17 19.66 35.12
C CYS A 147 56.28 18.60 35.18
N GLU A 148 56.44 17.78 34.13
CA GLU A 148 57.51 16.79 34.05
C GLU A 148 58.90 17.44 33.95
N ILE A 149 59.04 18.50 33.15
CA ILE A 149 60.28 19.29 33.04
C ILE A 149 60.64 19.92 34.39
N LEU A 150 59.69 20.57 35.06
CA LEU A 150 59.90 21.18 36.37
C LEU A 150 60.30 20.12 37.42
N ARG A 151 59.63 18.97 37.44
CA ARG A 151 60.01 17.85 38.33
C ARG A 151 61.39 17.29 38.02
N ALA A 152 61.81 17.24 36.76
CA ALA A 152 63.14 16.81 36.38
C ALA A 152 64.21 17.82 36.85
N SER A 153 63.96 19.12 36.67
CA SER A 153 64.83 20.20 37.13
C SER A 153 65.03 20.19 38.65
N CYS A 154 63.93 20.06 39.43
CA CYS A 154 64.01 19.96 40.89
C CYS A 154 64.76 18.70 41.36
N ARG A 155 64.68 17.58 40.62
CA ARG A 155 65.47 16.37 40.92
C ARG A 155 66.95 16.53 40.62
N GLY A 156 67.33 17.31 39.62
CA GLY A 156 68.73 17.64 39.32
C GLY A 156 69.39 18.57 40.35
N LEU A 157 68.60 19.43 41.01
CA LEU A 157 69.06 20.35 42.07
C LEU A 157 68.99 19.74 43.49
N GLY A 158 68.35 18.58 43.65
CA GLY A 158 68.08 17.93 44.93
C GLY A 158 69.01 16.77 45.31
N ALA A 159 70.14 16.58 44.63
CA ALA A 159 71.10 15.51 44.96
C ALA A 159 71.98 15.81 46.20
N GLY A 160 71.51 16.64 47.14
CA GLY A 160 72.30 17.04 48.30
C GLY A 160 71.51 17.72 49.42
N MET A 161 70.44 17.10 49.92
CA MET A 161 69.81 17.35 51.25
C MET A 161 68.72 16.27 51.39
N GLY A 162 68.73 15.31 52.31
CA GLY A 162 69.12 15.38 53.72
C GLY A 162 67.86 15.43 54.58
N MET A 163 67.34 14.24 54.95
CA MET A 163 66.41 13.88 56.04
C MET A 163 65.10 14.68 56.27
N GLY A 164 64.00 13.96 56.56
CA GLY A 164 62.92 14.54 57.38
C GLY A 164 61.53 13.93 57.20
N MET A 165 61.18 13.02 58.11
CA MET A 165 59.88 12.45 58.49
C MET A 165 58.56 13.01 57.91
N GLY A 166 57.78 12.08 57.32
CA GLY A 166 56.43 11.66 57.72
C GLY A 166 55.34 12.69 58.05
N VAL A 167 54.23 12.66 57.29
CA VAL A 167 52.85 12.69 57.81
C VAL A 167 51.97 11.88 56.83
N GLY A 168 51.20 10.94 57.37
CA GLY A 168 50.23 10.15 56.62
C GLY A 168 48.99 10.95 56.24
N MET A 169 48.40 10.62 55.10
CA MET A 169 47.02 10.96 54.75
C MET A 169 46.41 9.72 54.09
N ALA A 170 45.50 9.09 54.83
CA ALA A 170 44.57 8.12 54.28
C ALA A 170 43.69 8.83 53.26
N PHE A 171 43.61 8.30 52.05
CA PHE A 171 42.67 8.74 51.03
C PHE A 171 41.66 7.61 50.86
N ASP A 172 40.48 7.80 51.45
CA ASP A 172 39.34 6.91 51.29
C ASP A 172 38.95 6.87 49.82
N GLY A 173 39.05 5.68 49.26
CA GLY A 173 38.44 5.35 48.00
C GLY A 173 36.96 5.08 48.22
N GLU A 174 36.11 5.72 47.44
CA GLU A 174 34.89 5.15 46.86
C GLU A 174 34.15 6.24 46.07
N ASN A 175 34.17 6.13 44.74
CA ASN A 175 33.15 6.76 43.90
C ASN A 175 32.95 5.89 42.65
N GLY A 176 32.16 4.83 42.83
CA GLY A 176 31.66 4.00 41.75
C GLY A 176 30.56 4.72 40.98
N VAL A 177 30.88 5.24 39.80
CA VAL A 177 29.89 5.76 38.85
C VAL A 177 29.15 4.56 38.24
N ARG A 178 27.90 4.33 38.66
CA ARG A 178 26.99 3.39 38.02
C ARG A 178 26.46 4.00 36.72
N ILE A 179 26.93 3.50 35.59
CA ILE A 179 26.36 3.77 34.27
C ILE A 179 25.09 2.93 34.14
N ALA A 180 23.92 3.57 34.16
CA ALA A 180 22.65 2.93 33.86
C ALA A 180 22.59 2.61 32.35
N SER A 181 22.27 1.35 32.04
CA SER A 181 22.05 0.89 30.66
C SER A 181 20.71 1.41 30.11
N PRO A 182 20.61 1.68 28.80
CA PRO A 182 19.36 2.12 28.18
C PRO A 182 18.41 0.93 27.99
N MET A 183 17.15 1.05 28.44
CA MET A 183 16.09 0.09 28.17
C MET A 183 15.55 0.24 26.75
N GLU A 184 15.25 -0.92 26.17
CA GLU A 184 14.76 -1.18 24.83
C GLU A 184 13.39 -0.55 24.58
N VAL A 185 13.19 -0.01 23.37
CA VAL A 185 11.90 0.52 22.91
C VAL A 185 11.18 -0.60 22.17
N ASP A 186 10.13 -1.11 22.79
CA ASP A 186 9.30 -2.18 22.25
C ASP A 186 8.40 -1.64 21.12
N GLY A 187 8.70 -2.05 19.89
CA GLY A 187 8.04 -1.64 18.66
C GLY A 187 6.96 -2.63 18.24
N GLY A 188 5.86 -2.70 18.98
CA GLY A 188 4.70 -3.52 18.64
C GLY A 188 3.78 -2.82 17.63
N GLY A 189 4.02 -3.03 16.34
CA GLY A 189 3.17 -2.54 15.25
C GLY A 189 2.76 -3.66 14.32
N GLU A 190 1.57 -4.21 14.51
CA GLU A 190 0.89 -5.00 13.47
C GLU A 190 -0.58 -4.62 13.35
N ARG A 191 -0.91 -4.05 12.19
CA ARG A 191 -2.26 -3.92 11.65
C ARG A 191 -2.23 -4.61 10.29
N GLU A 192 -2.93 -5.73 10.16
CA GLU A 192 -3.37 -6.22 8.86
C GLU A 192 -4.89 -6.38 8.87
N GLY A 193 -5.56 -5.39 8.26
CA GLY A 193 -6.95 -5.52 7.83
C GLY A 193 -6.95 -5.99 6.39
N SER A 194 -7.22 -7.28 6.18
CA SER A 194 -7.64 -7.80 4.89
C SER A 194 -9.05 -7.28 4.58
N VAL A 195 -9.22 -6.67 3.41
CA VAL A 195 -10.54 -6.42 2.83
C VAL A 195 -10.50 -6.98 1.42
N ASP A 196 -11.04 -8.19 1.29
CA ASP A 196 -11.36 -8.80 0.01
C ASP A 196 -12.62 -8.14 -0.54
N CYS A 197 -12.56 -7.75 -1.82
CA CYS A 197 -13.73 -7.42 -2.61
C CYS A 197 -13.92 -8.54 -3.63
N SER A 198 -14.69 -9.55 -3.23
CA SER A 198 -15.37 -10.46 -4.16
C SER A 198 -16.69 -9.85 -4.60
#